data_AF-A0A292YRH0-F1
#
_entry.id   AF-A0A292YRH0-F1
#
_cell.length_a   1.000
_cell.length_b   1.000
_cell.length_c   1.000
_cell.angle_alpha   90.00
_cell.angle_beta   90.00
_cell.angle_gamma   90.00
#
_symmetry.space_group_name_H-M   'P 1'
#
loop_
_entity.id
_entity.type
_entity.pdbx_description
1 polymer ?
#
loop_
_entity_poly.entity_id
_entity_poly.type
_entity_poly.pdbx_seq_one_letter_code
_entity_poly.pdbx_strand_id
1 'polypeptide(L)'
;MDRFMKFLQDKFKYVLTAGFILFFAIAFAASLGTAVTLDNTVKPKVCASCHSKLTVAQGLSMSSHAKFSCTTCHTKAGFSFTQGNKVVPASATTVNPQDAKVDGKIPVKNEVCEKCHSMNNRVVSPSSQIKIPHPQILAKGVQCVQCHEGVMHGQREERGQGVISFKGPRMPTCIKCHIERGLSTKCSTCHLDDKKPESHKNNAWVAEGEHGRQARKDVGVCSMCHSFTKDKAVVMGKPGMEAAEFARSNHFCSNCHMNKKPPGHSEIWPIVHKAKAIPNRAGCLTCHNEEKPKPEDRAVQSIYCFKCHQQEKHPADWRNKHPIFVKTKGITEGKCFNCHASNSCATCHKANNVRQLTPEQIEQKANEQTSQQTNRQTSGP
;
A
#
# COMPACT_ATOMS: atom_id res chain seq x y z
N MET A 1 66.77 66.67 25.51
CA MET A 1 66.42 65.41 24.83
C MET A 1 65.42 64.57 25.63
N ASP A 2 65.61 64.38 26.94
CA ASP A 2 64.75 63.50 27.77
C ASP A 2 63.25 63.84 27.82
N ARG A 3 62.88 65.13 27.97
CA ARG A 3 61.45 65.52 28.02
C ARG A 3 60.71 65.30 26.69
N PHE A 4 61.42 65.42 25.57
CA PHE A 4 60.84 65.23 24.24
C PHE A 4 60.62 63.76 23.93
N MET A 5 61.58 62.89 24.31
CA MET A 5 61.44 61.44 24.19
C MET A 5 60.30 60.89 25.06
N LYS A 6 60.15 61.41 26.30
CA LYS A 6 59.04 61.01 27.19
C LYS A 6 57.67 61.43 26.65
N PHE A 7 57.55 62.63 26.09
CA PHE A 7 56.33 63.11 25.44
C PHE A 7 55.93 62.25 24.24
N LEU A 8 56.90 61.88 23.38
CA LEU A 8 56.67 60.98 22.25
C LEU A 8 56.24 59.57 22.72
N GLN A 9 56.87 59.06 23.78
CA GLN A 9 56.56 57.74 24.33
C GLN A 9 55.15 57.68 24.95
N ASP A 10 54.72 58.74 25.64
CA ASP A 10 53.37 58.82 26.21
C ASP A 10 52.30 59.00 25.13
N LYS A 11 52.56 59.82 24.10
CA LYS A 11 51.69 59.93 22.93
C LYS A 11 51.57 58.60 22.17
N PHE A 12 52.67 57.86 22.02
CA PHE A 12 52.68 56.56 21.36
C PHE A 12 51.90 55.50 22.15
N LYS A 13 52.03 55.49 23.49
CA LYS A 13 51.21 54.63 24.36
C LYS A 13 49.73 54.94 24.28
N TYR A 14 49.35 56.21 24.21
CA TYR A 14 47.94 56.63 24.06
C TYR A 14 47.36 56.23 22.70
N VAL A 15 48.12 56.38 21.61
CA VAL A 15 47.69 55.96 20.27
C VAL A 15 47.55 54.43 20.20
N LEU A 16 48.48 53.69 20.81
CA LEU A 16 48.40 52.23 20.87
C LEU A 16 47.20 51.74 21.71
N THR A 17 46.95 52.33 22.88
CA THR A 17 45.81 51.94 23.73
C THR A 17 44.47 52.32 23.10
N ALA A 18 44.35 53.51 22.51
CA ALA A 18 43.15 53.91 21.78
C ALA A 18 42.89 53.02 20.55
N GLY A 19 43.95 52.65 19.81
CA GLY A 19 43.87 51.71 18.69
C GLY A 19 43.44 50.31 19.13
N PHE A 20 43.94 49.82 20.27
CA PHE A 20 43.59 48.51 20.80
C PHE A 20 42.13 48.45 21.28
N ILE A 21 41.66 49.51 21.96
CA ILE A 21 40.25 49.62 22.39
C ILE A 21 39.32 49.68 21.18
N LEU A 22 39.67 50.45 20.14
CA LEU A 22 38.88 50.53 18.91
C LEU A 22 38.85 49.19 18.16
N PHE A 23 39.99 48.48 18.10
CA PHE A 23 40.05 47.15 17.51
C PHE A 23 39.18 46.14 18.27
N PHE A 24 39.22 46.14 19.61
CA PHE A 24 38.37 45.27 20.43
C PHE A 24 36.88 45.64 20.33
N ALA A 25 36.54 46.93 20.24
CA ALA A 25 35.16 47.37 20.04
C ALA A 25 34.62 46.96 18.68
N ILE A 26 35.43 47.07 17.61
CA ILE A 26 35.08 46.61 16.26
C ILE A 26 34.98 45.08 16.22
N ALA A 27 35.92 44.35 16.83
CA ALA A 27 35.89 42.89 16.91
C ALA A 27 34.68 42.38 17.71
N PHE A 28 34.29 43.09 18.78
CA PHE A 28 33.11 42.78 19.59
C PHE A 28 31.80 43.11 18.86
N ALA A 29 31.74 44.23 18.14
CA ALA A 29 30.60 44.55 17.28
C ALA A 29 30.46 43.54 16.12
N ALA A 30 31.58 43.09 15.54
CA ALA A 30 31.61 42.06 14.51
C ALA A 30 31.22 40.67 15.06
N SER A 31 31.60 40.33 16.30
CA SER A 31 31.20 39.06 16.94
C SER A 31 29.71 39.04 17.32
N LEU A 32 29.14 40.18 17.75
CA LEU A 32 27.71 40.33 17.94
C LEU A 32 26.93 40.27 16.60
N GLY A 33 27.47 40.86 15.52
CA GLY A 33 26.87 40.80 14.18
C GLY A 33 26.87 39.40 13.57
N THR A 34 27.89 38.59 13.86
CA THR A 34 27.99 37.20 13.37
C THR A 34 27.11 36.23 14.16
N ALA A 35 26.90 36.45 15.46
CA ALA A 35 25.98 35.65 16.28
C ALA A 35 24.51 35.83 15.86
N VAL A 36 24.09 37.05 15.51
CA VAL A 36 22.71 37.36 15.09
C VAL A 36 22.41 36.93 13.64
N THR A 37 23.45 36.76 12.81
CA THR A 37 23.29 36.39 11.39
C THR A 37 23.31 34.89 11.15
N LEU A 38 23.88 34.05 12.03
CA LEU A 38 23.86 32.61 11.82
C LEU A 38 22.45 31.99 11.94
N ASP A 39 21.62 32.45 12.89
CA ASP A 39 20.25 31.93 13.06
C ASP A 39 19.33 32.28 11.89
N ASN A 40 19.59 33.41 11.22
CA ASN A 40 18.84 33.86 10.04
C ASN A 40 19.37 33.30 8.71
N THR A 41 20.54 32.64 8.72
CA THR A 41 21.24 32.16 7.50
C THR A 41 21.21 30.65 7.32
N VAL A 42 20.79 29.87 8.33
CA VAL A 42 20.29 28.50 8.09
C VAL A 42 18.88 28.57 7.49
N LYS A 43 18.77 29.25 6.35
CA LYS A 43 17.54 29.35 5.58
C LYS A 43 17.14 27.96 5.09
N PRO A 44 15.84 27.73 4.83
CA PRO A 44 15.35 26.53 4.14
C PRO A 44 16.16 26.15 2.91
N LYS A 45 16.83 27.10 2.24
CA LYS A 45 17.70 26.89 1.07
C LYS A 45 18.86 25.90 1.29
N VAL A 46 19.51 25.86 2.45
CA VAL A 46 20.62 24.92 2.71
C VAL A 46 20.10 23.52 3.02
N CYS A 47 19.00 23.42 3.77
CA CYS A 47 18.35 22.11 3.97
C CYS A 47 17.76 21.60 2.65
N ALA A 48 17.14 22.48 1.86
CA ALA A 48 16.54 22.18 0.56
C ALA A 48 17.57 21.97 -0.56
N SER A 49 18.86 22.23 -0.36
CA SER A 49 19.87 21.89 -1.38
C SER A 49 20.11 20.38 -1.42
N CYS A 50 20.07 19.69 -0.28
CA CYS A 50 20.16 18.22 -0.19
C CYS A 50 18.78 17.54 -0.06
N HIS A 51 17.84 18.14 0.68
CA HIS A 51 16.43 17.71 0.74
C HIS A 51 15.59 18.43 -0.32
N SER A 52 16.12 18.46 -1.55
CA SER A 52 15.65 19.23 -2.71
C SER A 52 14.43 18.68 -3.41
N LYS A 53 13.75 17.68 -2.84
CA LYS A 53 12.40 17.32 -3.29
C LYS A 53 11.48 18.49 -2.95
N LEU A 54 11.46 19.47 -3.85
CA LEU A 54 10.68 20.73 -3.93
C LEU A 54 9.43 20.71 -3.05
N THR A 55 8.69 19.60 -3.13
CA THR A 55 7.54 19.22 -2.33
C THR A 55 7.58 19.51 -0.81
N VAL A 56 8.67 19.29 -0.06
CA VAL A 56 8.67 19.42 1.44
C VAL A 56 8.74 20.88 1.87
N ALA A 57 9.65 21.65 1.28
CA ALA A 57 9.74 23.09 1.50
C ALA A 57 8.52 23.81 0.94
N GLN A 58 8.02 23.39 -0.23
CA GLN A 58 6.74 23.85 -0.77
C GLN A 58 5.58 23.55 0.20
N GLY A 59 5.53 22.33 0.75
CA GLY A 59 4.54 21.95 1.76
C GLY A 59 4.57 22.88 2.97
N LEU A 60 5.76 23.17 3.53
CA LEU A 60 5.89 24.11 4.63
C LEU A 60 5.38 25.50 4.25
N SER A 61 5.76 26.01 3.07
CA SER A 61 5.31 27.33 2.60
C SER A 61 3.80 27.44 2.38
N MET A 62 3.12 26.32 2.14
CA MET A 62 1.67 26.26 1.96
C MET A 62 0.91 25.98 3.27
N SER A 63 1.62 25.63 4.35
CA SER A 63 1.01 25.31 5.63
C SER A 63 0.72 26.56 6.47
N SER A 64 -0.09 26.41 7.52
CA SER A 64 -0.30 27.45 8.54
C SER A 64 0.97 27.83 9.32
N HIS A 65 2.06 27.07 9.14
CA HIS A 65 3.34 27.25 9.83
C HIS A 65 4.45 27.79 8.91
N ALA A 66 4.09 28.32 7.73
CA ALA A 66 5.03 28.83 6.73
C ALA A 66 6.03 29.89 7.25
N LYS A 67 5.74 30.54 8.39
CA LYS A 67 6.60 31.55 9.03
C LYS A 67 7.76 30.94 9.84
N PHE A 68 7.72 29.66 10.17
CA PHE A 68 8.75 29.00 10.98
C PHE A 68 9.87 28.42 10.13
N SER A 69 11.08 28.35 10.68
CA SER A 69 12.23 27.73 10.03
C SER A 69 12.22 26.20 10.23
N CYS A 70 12.98 25.47 9.41
CA CYS A 70 13.11 24.03 9.54
C CYS A 70 13.60 23.61 10.93
N THR A 71 14.51 24.40 11.53
CA THR A 71 15.14 24.13 12.83
C THR A 71 14.21 24.36 14.01
N THR A 72 13.11 25.10 13.81
CA THR A 72 12.07 25.26 14.84
C THR A 72 11.48 23.89 15.24
N CYS A 73 11.26 23.02 14.24
CA CYS A 73 10.66 21.71 14.46
C CYS A 73 11.65 20.55 14.42
N HIS A 74 12.65 20.64 13.55
CA HIS A 74 13.70 19.64 13.45
C HIS A 74 14.93 20.13 14.21
N THR A 75 15.02 19.77 15.49
CA THR A 75 16.23 19.93 16.29
C THR A 75 17.30 18.97 15.77
N LYS A 76 18.00 19.38 14.71
CA LYS A 76 19.26 18.80 14.20
C LYS A 76 19.45 17.31 14.53
N ALA A 77 18.57 16.43 14.04
CA ALA A 77 18.84 15.00 14.08
C ALA A 77 19.96 14.73 13.07
N GLY A 78 21.19 14.64 13.57
CA GLY A 78 22.31 14.12 12.79
C GLY A 78 22.90 15.03 11.72
N PHE A 79 22.95 16.36 11.90
CA PHE A 79 24.10 17.10 11.33
C PHE A 79 25.32 16.83 12.23
N SER A 80 25.72 15.57 12.21
CA SER A 80 26.98 15.09 12.71
C SER A 80 27.87 15.01 11.47
N PHE A 81 28.69 16.04 11.26
CA PHE A 81 29.89 15.94 10.43
C PHE A 81 30.98 15.17 11.19
N THR A 82 30.60 14.20 12.02
CA THR A 82 31.54 13.40 12.80
C THR A 82 31.30 11.93 12.49
N GLN A 83 31.58 11.55 11.25
CA GLN A 83 32.31 10.31 11.07
C GLN A 83 33.78 10.64 11.32
N GLY A 84 34.19 10.48 12.59
CA GLY A 84 35.56 10.57 13.09
C GLY A 84 36.51 11.55 12.38
N ASN A 85 36.68 12.76 12.94
CA ASN A 85 37.87 13.61 12.78
C ASN A 85 38.48 13.81 11.37
N LYS A 86 37.72 13.67 10.27
CA LYS A 86 38.19 14.04 8.94
C LYS A 86 37.31 15.13 8.36
N VAL A 87 37.89 16.32 8.26
CA VAL A 87 37.37 17.42 7.45
C VAL A 87 37.25 16.90 6.02
N VAL A 88 36.03 16.66 5.56
CA VAL A 88 35.78 16.28 4.18
C VAL A 88 35.87 17.57 3.35
N PRO A 89 36.81 17.69 2.40
CA PRO A 89 36.89 18.87 1.56
C PRO A 89 35.60 19.02 0.74
N ALA A 90 35.23 20.27 0.44
CA ALA A 90 34.02 20.66 -0.30
C ALA A 90 33.89 20.04 -1.72
N SER A 91 34.87 19.24 -2.14
CA SER A 91 34.91 18.47 -3.39
C SER A 91 34.26 17.07 -3.30
N ALA A 92 33.73 16.65 -2.15
CA ALA A 92 32.96 15.41 -2.02
C ALA A 92 31.52 15.57 -2.56
N THR A 93 31.40 15.94 -3.83
CA THR A 93 30.16 16.08 -4.60
C THR A 93 29.63 14.75 -5.14
N THR A 94 30.11 13.60 -4.63
CA THR A 94 29.83 12.27 -5.18
C THR A 94 28.85 11.43 -4.36
N VAL A 95 28.16 12.02 -3.38
CA VAL A 95 26.92 11.41 -2.90
C VAL A 95 25.81 11.87 -3.83
N ASN A 96 25.50 11.03 -4.82
CA ASN A 96 24.31 11.18 -5.65
C ASN A 96 23.09 11.29 -4.71
N PRO A 97 22.40 12.45 -4.62
CA PRO A 97 21.32 12.67 -3.65
C PRO A 97 20.18 11.64 -3.77
N GLN A 98 20.07 10.99 -4.92
CA GLN A 98 19.14 9.92 -5.23
C GLN A 98 19.49 8.59 -4.53
N ASP A 99 20.79 8.34 -4.28
CA ASP A 99 21.30 7.09 -3.69
C ASP A 99 21.40 7.17 -2.15
N ALA A 100 21.33 8.39 -1.60
CA ALA A 100 21.12 8.60 -0.18
C ALA A 100 19.69 8.17 0.18
N LYS A 101 19.51 6.88 0.54
CA LYS A 101 18.39 6.44 1.36
C LYS A 101 18.50 7.15 2.71
N VAL A 102 17.97 8.37 2.78
CA VAL A 102 17.65 8.98 4.06
C VAL A 102 16.57 8.08 4.65
N ASP A 103 16.93 7.27 5.65
CA ASP A 103 15.99 6.59 6.53
C ASP A 103 15.23 7.67 7.33
N GLY A 104 14.34 8.33 6.60
CA GLY A 104 13.70 9.58 6.95
C GLY A 104 12.56 9.36 7.91
N LYS A 105 12.91 9.19 9.18
CA LYS A 105 12.09 9.63 10.29
C LYS A 105 13.01 10.44 11.19
N ILE A 106 13.15 11.74 10.92
CA ILE A 106 13.59 12.65 11.98
C ILE A 106 12.38 12.75 12.91
N PRO A 107 12.41 12.10 14.09
CA PRO A 107 11.24 12.10 14.95
C PRO A 107 11.05 13.51 15.50
N VAL A 108 9.88 14.11 15.24
CA VAL A 108 9.46 15.34 15.90
C VAL A 108 8.69 14.92 17.15
N LYS A 109 9.25 15.22 18.32
CA LYS A 109 8.62 14.89 19.59
C LYS A 109 7.53 15.90 19.97
N ASN A 110 6.65 15.51 20.87
CA ASN A 110 5.53 16.35 21.34
C ASN A 110 5.97 17.71 21.89
N GLU A 111 7.11 17.77 22.58
CA GLU A 111 7.57 18.99 23.25
C GLU A 111 7.81 20.13 22.25
N VAL A 112 8.13 19.79 21.00
CA VAL A 112 8.28 20.78 19.91
C VAL A 112 6.95 21.48 19.64
N CYS A 113 5.86 20.73 19.58
CA CYS A 113 4.52 21.27 19.35
C CYS A 113 4.02 22.03 20.57
N GLU A 114 4.30 21.51 21.77
CA GLU A 114 3.82 22.04 23.04
C GLU A 114 4.43 23.40 23.42
N LYS A 115 5.58 23.77 22.83
CA LYS A 115 6.12 25.14 22.91
C LYS A 115 5.11 26.20 22.49
N CYS A 116 4.21 25.87 21.57
CA CYS A 116 3.19 26.78 21.05
C CYS A 116 1.76 26.28 21.29
N HIS A 117 1.55 24.97 21.43
CA HIS A 117 0.23 24.35 21.60
C HIS A 117 0.08 23.69 22.97
N SER A 118 -0.52 24.40 23.92
CA SER A 118 -0.83 23.84 25.24
C SER A 118 -2.04 22.91 25.20
N MET A 119 -1.86 21.68 25.71
CA MET A 119 -2.93 20.69 25.87
C MET A 119 -3.67 20.81 27.21
N ASN A 120 -3.14 21.58 28.16
CA ASN A 120 -3.72 21.70 29.50
C ASN A 120 -5.00 22.56 29.51
N ASN A 121 -5.11 23.49 28.57
CA ASN A 121 -6.19 24.49 28.55
C ASN A 121 -7.08 24.39 27.29
N ARG A 122 -6.93 23.34 26.48
CA ARG A 122 -7.63 23.23 25.20
C ARG A 122 -8.28 21.86 25.03
N VAL A 123 -9.60 21.86 24.96
CA VAL A 123 -10.35 20.72 24.41
C VAL A 123 -10.27 20.81 22.89
N VAL A 124 -9.31 20.11 22.31
CA VAL A 124 -9.25 19.91 20.85
C VAL A 124 -10.03 18.65 20.51
N SER A 125 -11.16 18.81 19.83
CA SER A 125 -11.82 17.72 19.11
C SER A 125 -11.93 18.14 17.64
N PRO A 126 -11.71 17.23 16.69
CA PRO A 126 -11.94 17.53 15.27
C PRO A 126 -13.36 18.04 15.04
N SER A 127 -13.55 18.81 13.97
CA SER A 127 -14.84 19.39 13.54
C SER A 127 -15.87 18.38 13.03
N SER A 128 -15.71 17.11 13.36
CA SER A 128 -16.66 16.04 13.05
C SER A 128 -16.92 15.26 14.32
N GLN A 129 -18.17 14.87 14.56
CA GLN A 129 -18.69 14.30 15.81
C GLN A 129 -17.98 12.98 16.20
N ILE A 130 -16.73 13.09 16.63
CA ILE A 130 -15.83 12.00 17.01
C ILE A 130 -15.19 12.37 18.34
N LYS A 131 -15.26 11.44 19.30
CA LYS A 131 -14.62 11.56 20.61
C LYS A 131 -13.15 11.16 20.51
N ILE A 132 -12.25 12.12 20.70
CA ILE A 132 -10.80 11.88 20.78
C ILE A 132 -10.26 12.40 22.12
N PRO A 133 -9.99 11.51 23.10
CA PRO A 133 -9.48 11.92 24.40
C PRO A 133 -7.96 12.14 24.34
N HIS A 134 -7.53 13.27 23.78
CA HIS A 134 -6.10 13.62 23.63
C HIS A 134 -5.27 13.37 24.91
N PRO A 135 -5.69 13.78 26.12
CA PRO A 135 -4.90 13.51 27.34
C PRO A 135 -4.62 12.02 27.59
N GLN A 136 -5.62 11.16 27.35
CA GLN A 136 -5.49 9.72 27.55
C GLN A 136 -4.54 9.10 26.51
N ILE A 137 -4.58 9.59 25.27
CA ILE A 137 -3.72 9.12 24.17
C ILE A 137 -2.27 9.56 24.41
N LEU A 138 -2.05 10.81 24.80
CA LEU A 138 -0.73 11.37 25.11
C LEU A 138 -0.09 10.65 26.31
N ALA A 139 -0.86 10.33 27.35
CA ALA A 139 -0.41 9.53 28.49
C ALA A 139 0.08 8.11 28.11
N LYS A 140 -0.28 7.62 26.91
CA LYS A 140 0.21 6.35 26.35
C LYS A 140 1.43 6.53 25.42
N GLY A 141 2.09 7.69 25.47
CA GLY A 141 3.32 7.99 24.74
C GLY A 141 3.15 8.22 23.24
N VAL A 142 1.91 8.40 22.76
CA VAL A 142 1.62 8.65 21.34
C VAL A 142 2.07 10.06 20.96
N GLN A 143 2.80 10.19 19.85
CA GLN A 143 3.32 11.47 19.37
C GLN A 143 2.29 12.22 18.51
N CYS A 144 2.26 13.55 18.59
CA CYS A 144 1.37 14.43 17.83
C CYS A 144 1.41 14.13 16.33
N VAL A 145 2.61 13.92 15.77
CA VAL A 145 2.83 13.65 14.35
C VAL A 145 2.35 12.27 13.90
N GLN A 146 2.00 11.35 14.82
CA GLN A 146 1.40 10.06 14.44
C GLN A 146 -0.04 10.20 13.98
N CYS A 147 -0.74 11.27 14.38
CA CYS A 147 -2.09 11.57 13.92
C CYS A 147 -2.15 12.83 13.05
N HIS A 148 -1.40 13.88 13.41
CA HIS A 148 -1.27 15.11 12.63
C HIS A 148 -0.22 14.96 11.52
N GLU A 149 -0.28 13.84 10.80
CA GLU A 149 0.60 13.58 9.66
C GLU A 149 0.37 14.63 8.58
N GLY A 150 1.46 15.24 8.11
CA GLY A 150 1.40 16.24 7.04
C GLY A 150 0.97 17.65 7.49
N VAL A 151 0.82 17.92 8.78
CA VAL A 151 0.46 19.27 9.28
C VAL A 151 1.42 20.37 8.80
N MET A 152 2.71 20.03 8.62
CA MET A 152 3.74 20.94 8.09
C MET A 152 4.01 20.74 6.60
N HIS A 153 4.13 19.49 6.14
CA HIS A 153 4.64 19.19 4.79
C HIS A 153 3.55 18.79 3.77
N GLY A 154 2.30 18.76 4.23
CA GLY A 154 1.15 18.17 3.56
C GLY A 154 1.15 16.65 3.58
N GLN A 155 -0.04 16.07 3.65
CA GLN A 155 -0.29 14.66 3.33
C GLN A 155 -0.15 14.43 1.83
N ARG A 156 0.40 13.28 1.46
CA ARG A 156 0.62 12.86 0.07
C ARG A 156 0.23 11.40 -0.09
N GLU A 157 -0.17 11.02 -1.29
CA GLU A 157 -0.43 9.62 -1.61
C GLU A 157 0.88 8.82 -1.71
N GLU A 158 1.95 9.43 -2.25
CA GLU A 158 3.28 8.84 -2.37
C GLU A 158 4.40 9.85 -2.14
N ARG A 159 5.57 9.37 -1.69
CA ARG A 159 6.75 10.21 -1.42
C ARG A 159 7.35 10.75 -2.73
N GLY A 160 7.02 11.99 -3.07
CA GLY A 160 7.64 12.72 -4.19
C GLY A 160 6.68 13.05 -5.33
N GLN A 161 5.40 12.73 -5.19
CA GLN A 161 4.35 13.08 -6.17
C GLN A 161 3.43 14.19 -5.64
N GLY A 162 2.91 14.98 -6.57
CA GLY A 162 2.26 16.27 -6.33
C GLY A 162 0.75 16.20 -6.17
N VAL A 163 0.31 16.04 -4.92
CA VAL A 163 -0.84 16.74 -4.34
C VAL A 163 -0.50 16.94 -2.86
N ILE A 164 -0.37 18.18 -2.41
CA ILE A 164 -0.13 18.55 -1.01
C ILE A 164 -1.49 18.84 -0.39
N SER A 165 -1.96 17.99 0.52
CA SER A 165 -3.26 18.19 1.21
C SER A 165 -3.08 18.33 2.71
N PHE A 166 -3.80 19.25 3.34
CA PHE A 166 -3.76 19.48 4.78
C PHE A 166 -5.07 19.00 5.43
N LYS A 167 -5.46 17.77 5.11
CA LYS A 167 -6.66 17.15 5.67
C LYS A 167 -6.35 16.56 7.05
N GLY A 168 -7.38 16.39 7.87
CA GLY A 168 -7.27 15.72 9.17
C GLY A 168 -6.81 14.25 9.04
N PRO A 169 -6.57 13.57 10.17
CA PRO A 169 -6.23 12.15 10.17
C PRO A 169 -7.33 11.34 9.48
N ARG A 170 -6.93 10.32 8.71
CA ARG A 170 -7.86 9.36 8.12
C ARG A 170 -8.21 8.31 9.17
N MET A 171 -9.40 7.73 9.11
CA MET A 171 -9.82 6.63 9.98
C MET A 171 -8.80 5.48 10.07
N PRO A 172 -8.16 5.02 8.97
CA PRO A 172 -7.08 4.03 9.04
C PRO A 172 -5.91 4.41 9.96
N THR A 173 -5.58 5.70 10.12
CA THR A 173 -4.55 6.16 11.06
C THR A 173 -4.89 5.78 12.50
N CYS A 174 -6.16 5.93 12.90
CA CYS A 174 -6.63 5.59 14.23
C CYS A 174 -6.70 4.07 14.42
N ILE A 175 -7.36 3.38 13.49
CA ILE A 175 -7.70 1.96 13.65
C ILE A 175 -6.48 1.06 13.56
N LYS A 176 -5.43 1.44 12.82
CA LYS A 176 -4.18 0.68 12.76
C LYS A 176 -3.66 0.38 14.17
N CYS A 177 -3.48 1.41 14.99
CA CYS A 177 -3.00 1.23 16.36
C CYS A 177 -4.03 0.56 17.27
N HIS A 178 -5.34 0.76 17.05
CA HIS A 178 -6.37 0.07 17.82
C HIS A 178 -6.33 -1.45 17.58
N ILE A 179 -6.18 -1.89 16.33
CA ILE A 179 -6.02 -3.31 16.00
C ILE A 179 -4.73 -3.87 16.59
N GLU A 180 -3.59 -3.21 16.34
CA GLU A 180 -2.27 -3.65 16.82
C GLU A 180 -2.22 -3.76 18.36
N ARG A 181 -3.03 -2.98 19.09
CA ARG A 181 -3.10 -2.96 20.55
C ARG A 181 -4.32 -3.70 21.12
N GLY A 182 -5.11 -4.38 20.28
CA GLY A 182 -6.32 -5.10 20.73
C GLY A 182 -7.40 -4.21 21.34
N LEU A 183 -7.45 -2.93 20.98
CA LEU A 183 -8.44 -1.96 21.45
C LEU A 183 -9.72 -2.03 20.60
N SER A 184 -10.82 -1.51 21.15
CA SER A 184 -12.10 -1.46 20.45
C SER A 184 -12.00 -0.67 19.14
N THR A 185 -12.52 -1.27 18.08
CA THR A 185 -12.73 -0.67 16.76
C THR A 185 -14.23 -0.46 16.47
N LYS A 186 -15.09 -0.59 17.49
CA LYS A 186 -16.53 -0.33 17.36
C LYS A 186 -16.75 1.13 16.96
N CYS A 187 -17.67 1.36 16.01
CA CYS A 187 -17.96 2.69 15.47
C CYS A 187 -18.28 3.71 16.59
N SER A 188 -19.11 3.32 17.56
CA SER A 188 -19.55 4.14 18.70
C SER A 188 -18.46 4.44 19.73
N THR A 189 -17.30 3.78 19.66
CA THR A 189 -16.15 4.15 20.49
C THR A 189 -15.62 5.53 20.11
N CYS A 190 -15.69 5.86 18.82
CA CYS A 190 -15.18 7.11 18.28
C CYS A 190 -16.32 8.02 17.80
N HIS A 191 -17.22 7.53 16.96
CA HIS A 191 -18.31 8.33 16.39
C HIS A 191 -19.44 8.53 17.39
N LEU A 192 -19.90 9.77 17.55
CA LEU A 192 -21.04 10.11 18.41
C LEU A 192 -22.39 9.74 17.76
N ASP A 193 -22.44 9.75 16.42
CA ASP A 193 -23.62 9.32 15.65
C ASP A 193 -23.38 7.96 15.01
N ASP A 194 -24.47 7.26 14.68
CA ASP A 194 -24.38 6.09 13.81
C ASP A 194 -24.03 6.54 12.38
N LYS A 195 -22.81 6.23 11.95
CA LYS A 195 -22.31 6.53 10.60
C LYS A 195 -22.53 5.38 9.62
N LYS A 196 -23.21 4.30 10.02
CA LYS A 196 -23.56 3.21 9.11
C LYS A 196 -24.51 3.72 8.02
N PRO A 197 -24.22 3.45 6.74
CA PRO A 197 -25.16 3.72 5.66
C PRO A 197 -26.45 2.91 5.82
N GLU A 198 -27.54 3.36 5.19
CA GLU A 198 -28.81 2.63 5.17
C GLU A 198 -28.65 1.19 4.64
N SER A 199 -27.75 1.01 3.66
CA SER A 199 -27.40 -0.29 3.08
C SER A 199 -26.84 -1.31 4.08
N HIS A 200 -26.45 -0.88 5.28
CA HIS A 200 -25.90 -1.73 6.34
C HIS A 200 -26.92 -2.09 7.42
N LYS A 201 -28.17 -1.64 7.31
CA LYS A 201 -29.23 -1.97 8.27
C LYS A 201 -29.89 -3.32 7.99
N ASN A 202 -29.80 -3.84 6.76
CA ASN A 202 -30.31 -5.15 6.38
C ASN A 202 -29.30 -5.92 5.51
N ASN A 203 -29.41 -7.24 5.47
CA ASN A 203 -28.55 -8.09 4.63
C ASN A 203 -29.02 -8.16 3.16
N ALA A 204 -30.17 -7.55 2.83
CA ALA A 204 -30.73 -7.56 1.49
C ALA A 204 -29.79 -6.86 0.49
N TRP A 205 -29.10 -5.80 0.91
CA TRP A 205 -28.08 -5.13 0.09
C TRP A 205 -27.01 -6.10 -0.44
N VAL A 206 -26.59 -7.08 0.37
CA VAL A 206 -25.65 -8.11 -0.05
C VAL A 206 -26.36 -9.21 -0.86
N ALA A 207 -27.50 -9.68 -0.37
CA ALA A 207 -28.23 -10.81 -0.96
C ALA A 207 -28.80 -10.51 -2.36
N GLU A 208 -29.25 -9.28 -2.60
CA GLU A 208 -29.83 -8.82 -3.87
C GLU A 208 -28.76 -8.31 -4.87
N GLY A 209 -27.48 -8.40 -4.48
CA GLY A 209 -26.34 -8.09 -5.33
C GLY A 209 -26.02 -6.60 -5.48
N GLU A 210 -26.73 -5.71 -4.79
CA GLU A 210 -26.46 -4.27 -4.84
C GLU A 210 -25.08 -3.92 -4.27
N HIS A 211 -24.65 -4.62 -3.22
CA HIS A 211 -23.29 -4.59 -2.70
C HIS A 211 -22.23 -4.73 -3.80
N GLY A 212 -22.36 -5.76 -4.64
CA GLY A 212 -21.41 -6.02 -5.72
C GLY A 212 -21.52 -5.01 -6.87
N ARG A 213 -22.71 -4.47 -7.14
CA ARG A 213 -22.90 -3.42 -8.17
C ARG A 213 -22.24 -2.11 -7.75
N GLN A 214 -22.38 -1.73 -6.49
CA GLN A 214 -21.76 -0.51 -5.94
C GLN A 214 -20.24 -0.65 -5.84
N ALA A 215 -19.74 -1.79 -5.35
CA ALA A 215 -18.30 -2.03 -5.25
C ALA A 215 -17.59 -1.93 -6.61
N ARG A 216 -18.21 -2.42 -7.70
CA ARG A 216 -17.64 -2.29 -9.06
C ARG A 216 -17.65 -0.86 -9.60
N LYS A 217 -18.54 0.01 -9.12
CA LYS A 217 -18.57 1.41 -9.52
C LYS A 217 -17.46 2.19 -8.82
N ASP A 218 -17.36 2.04 -7.50
CA ASP A 218 -16.36 2.72 -6.70
C ASP A 218 -16.14 2.03 -5.35
N VAL A 219 -14.96 1.43 -5.16
CA VAL A 219 -14.54 0.88 -3.86
C VAL A 219 -13.99 1.94 -2.90
N GLY A 220 -13.70 3.15 -3.38
CA GLY A 220 -13.19 4.25 -2.57
C GLY A 220 -14.14 4.62 -1.44
N VAL A 221 -15.46 4.66 -1.72
CA VAL A 221 -16.48 4.90 -0.68
C VAL A 221 -16.44 3.83 0.40
N CYS A 222 -16.27 2.56 0.02
CA CYS A 222 -16.15 1.45 0.96
C CYS A 222 -14.86 1.57 1.78
N SER A 223 -13.75 1.95 1.14
CA SER A 223 -12.45 2.09 1.80
C SER A 223 -12.38 3.25 2.78
N MET A 224 -13.28 4.24 2.69
CA MET A 224 -13.38 5.30 3.70
C MET A 224 -13.56 4.75 5.12
N CYS A 225 -14.31 3.65 5.25
CA CYS A 225 -14.60 3.02 6.54
C CYS A 225 -14.00 1.61 6.66
N HIS A 226 -13.91 0.84 5.57
CA HIS A 226 -13.46 -0.55 5.56
C HIS A 226 -12.04 -0.72 4.99
N SER A 227 -11.08 0.18 5.27
CA SER A 227 -9.71 0.11 4.74
C SER A 227 -8.75 -0.88 5.43
N PHE A 228 -9.23 -1.77 6.31
CA PHE A 228 -8.35 -2.56 7.20
C PHE A 228 -7.76 -3.80 6.50
N THR A 229 -6.44 -3.84 6.34
CA THR A 229 -5.71 -4.90 5.64
C THR A 229 -5.34 -6.07 6.54
N LYS A 230 -5.06 -7.24 5.93
CA LYS A 230 -4.46 -8.41 6.61
C LYS A 230 -2.99 -8.16 6.97
N ASP A 231 -2.26 -7.41 6.13
CA ASP A 231 -0.85 -7.09 6.33
C ASP A 231 -0.50 -5.72 5.75
N LYS A 232 -0.02 -4.82 6.62
CA LYS A 232 0.44 -3.44 6.38
C LYS A 232 -0.61 -2.48 5.79
N ALA A 233 -0.60 -1.24 6.28
CA ALA A 233 -1.43 -0.15 5.79
C ALA A 233 -1.03 0.22 4.35
N VAL A 234 -1.61 -0.49 3.38
CA VAL A 234 -1.61 -0.09 1.98
C VAL A 234 -2.69 0.96 1.82
N VAL A 235 -2.48 1.96 0.95
CA VAL A 235 -3.55 2.89 0.56
C VAL A 235 -4.54 2.10 -0.29
N MET A 236 -5.53 1.52 0.38
CA MET A 236 -6.58 0.71 -0.23
C MET A 236 -7.68 1.61 -0.79
N GLY A 237 -8.18 1.30 -1.98
CA GLY A 237 -9.23 2.08 -2.65
C GLY A 237 -8.75 3.40 -3.23
N LYS A 238 -7.52 3.42 -3.80
CA LYS A 238 -7.13 4.50 -4.72
C LYS A 238 -8.12 4.52 -5.90
N PRO A 239 -8.38 5.70 -6.50
CA PRO A 239 -9.16 5.78 -7.74
C PRO A 239 -8.61 4.79 -8.78
N GLY A 240 -9.48 3.99 -9.39
CA GLY A 240 -9.10 2.96 -10.36
C GLY A 240 -8.68 1.60 -9.77
N MET A 241 -8.73 1.41 -8.45
CA MET A 241 -8.55 0.07 -7.86
C MET A 241 -9.77 -0.82 -8.16
N GLU A 242 -9.51 -1.99 -8.72
CA GLU A 242 -10.56 -2.96 -9.04
C GLU A 242 -11.19 -3.55 -7.78
N ALA A 243 -12.51 -3.73 -7.81
CA ALA A 243 -13.26 -4.24 -6.67
C ALA A 243 -12.78 -5.62 -6.19
N ALA A 244 -12.38 -6.48 -7.13
CA ALA A 244 -11.82 -7.79 -6.86
C ALA A 244 -10.47 -7.71 -6.12
N GLU A 245 -9.59 -6.79 -6.50
CA GLU A 245 -8.31 -6.57 -5.83
C GLU A 245 -8.52 -6.06 -4.40
N PHE A 246 -9.42 -5.09 -4.23
CA PHE A 246 -9.77 -4.55 -2.92
C PHE A 246 -10.34 -5.63 -1.99
N ALA A 247 -11.27 -6.45 -2.48
CA ALA A 247 -11.88 -7.52 -1.70
C ALA A 247 -10.86 -8.59 -1.24
N ARG A 248 -9.87 -8.90 -2.09
CA ARG A 248 -8.82 -9.90 -1.80
C ARG A 248 -7.78 -9.41 -0.80
N SER A 249 -7.41 -8.15 -0.87
CA SER A 249 -6.31 -7.59 -0.08
C SER A 249 -6.74 -7.05 1.31
N ASN A 250 -8.05 -7.05 1.59
CA ASN A 250 -8.63 -6.52 2.82
C ASN A 250 -9.01 -7.60 3.83
N HIS A 251 -8.69 -7.41 5.12
CA HIS A 251 -8.99 -8.40 6.17
C HIS A 251 -10.50 -8.60 6.35
N PHE A 252 -11.26 -7.50 6.37
CA PHE A 252 -12.70 -7.55 6.53
C PHE A 252 -13.37 -8.20 5.33
N CYS A 253 -13.05 -7.76 4.11
CA CYS A 253 -13.70 -8.27 2.90
C CYS A 253 -13.34 -9.75 2.64
N SER A 254 -12.08 -10.13 2.87
CA SER A 254 -11.62 -11.49 2.60
C SER A 254 -12.30 -12.55 3.49
N ASN A 255 -12.85 -12.17 4.65
CA ASN A 255 -13.67 -13.10 5.46
C ASN A 255 -14.91 -13.62 4.72
N CYS A 256 -15.49 -12.82 3.82
CA CYS A 256 -16.59 -13.28 2.97
C CYS A 256 -16.09 -13.69 1.59
N HIS A 257 -15.22 -12.91 0.96
CA HIS A 257 -14.83 -13.13 -0.44
C HIS A 257 -13.80 -14.25 -0.61
N MET A 258 -12.93 -14.50 0.38
CA MET A 258 -11.87 -15.52 0.26
C MET A 258 -12.09 -16.73 1.14
N ASN A 259 -12.73 -16.55 2.30
CA ASN A 259 -12.88 -17.63 3.29
C ASN A 259 -14.21 -18.38 3.16
N LYS A 260 -15.16 -17.92 2.32
CA LYS A 260 -16.46 -18.56 2.14
C LYS A 260 -16.66 -19.01 0.69
N LYS A 261 -16.70 -20.33 0.48
CA LYS A 261 -17.02 -20.91 -0.83
C LYS A 261 -18.50 -20.62 -1.19
N PRO A 262 -18.80 -20.18 -2.42
CA PRO A 262 -20.18 -20.04 -2.86
C PRO A 262 -20.92 -21.39 -2.82
N PRO A 263 -22.22 -21.44 -2.47
CA PRO A 263 -22.98 -22.70 -2.37
C PRO A 263 -22.96 -23.56 -3.64
N GLY A 264 -22.77 -22.94 -4.82
CA GLY A 264 -22.67 -23.66 -6.09
C GLY A 264 -21.38 -24.47 -6.29
N HIS A 265 -20.34 -24.27 -5.48
CA HIS A 265 -19.06 -24.99 -5.58
C HIS A 265 -19.16 -26.41 -5.02
N SER A 266 -19.81 -27.27 -5.77
CA SER A 266 -19.91 -28.72 -5.51
C SER A 266 -18.80 -29.50 -6.24
N GLU A 267 -18.67 -30.79 -5.96
CA GLU A 267 -17.72 -31.67 -6.64
C GLU A 267 -17.96 -31.75 -8.16
N ILE A 268 -19.21 -31.55 -8.61
CA ILE A 268 -19.57 -31.56 -10.03
C ILE A 268 -19.36 -30.21 -10.74
N TRP A 269 -18.92 -29.18 -10.01
CA TRP A 269 -18.75 -27.82 -10.54
C TRP A 269 -17.94 -27.74 -11.84
N PRO A 270 -16.83 -28.47 -12.03
CA PRO A 270 -16.07 -28.43 -13.29
C PRO A 270 -16.92 -28.70 -14.56
N ILE A 271 -18.05 -29.41 -14.41
CA ILE A 271 -18.94 -29.75 -15.53
C ILE A 271 -20.09 -28.77 -15.66
N VAL A 272 -20.69 -28.37 -14.53
CA VAL A 272 -21.93 -27.59 -14.54
C VAL A 272 -21.71 -26.08 -14.53
N HIS A 273 -20.46 -25.62 -14.29
CA HIS A 273 -20.18 -24.20 -14.12
C HIS A 273 -20.45 -23.38 -15.39
N LYS A 274 -20.46 -23.97 -16.60
CA LYS A 274 -20.75 -23.27 -17.86
C LYS A 274 -22.05 -22.44 -17.78
N ALA A 275 -23.12 -23.04 -17.25
CA ALA A 275 -24.43 -22.38 -17.16
C ALA A 275 -24.44 -21.18 -16.20
N LYS A 276 -23.50 -21.13 -15.25
CA LYS A 276 -23.35 -20.03 -14.28
C LYS A 276 -22.26 -19.03 -14.66
N ALA A 277 -21.21 -19.48 -15.33
CA ALA A 277 -20.04 -18.68 -15.72
C ALA A 277 -20.30 -17.82 -16.96
N ILE A 278 -21.04 -18.32 -17.97
CA ILE A 278 -21.40 -17.54 -19.16
C ILE A 278 -22.14 -16.24 -18.80
N PRO A 279 -23.24 -16.26 -18.03
CA PRO A 279 -23.99 -15.04 -17.74
C PRO A 279 -23.30 -14.11 -16.73
N ASN A 280 -22.35 -14.60 -15.93
CA ASN A 280 -21.74 -13.80 -14.87
C ASN A 280 -20.24 -14.13 -14.65
N ARG A 281 -19.45 -14.00 -15.71
CA ARG A 281 -18.00 -14.21 -15.67
C ARG A 281 -17.31 -13.28 -14.67
N ALA A 282 -17.71 -12.01 -14.63
CA ALA A 282 -17.15 -10.99 -13.72
C ALA A 282 -17.34 -11.35 -12.23
N GLY A 283 -18.41 -12.05 -11.86
CA GLY A 283 -18.60 -12.55 -10.49
C GLY A 283 -17.52 -13.55 -10.08
N CYS A 284 -17.12 -14.45 -10.98
CA CYS A 284 -16.07 -15.44 -10.72
C CYS A 284 -14.70 -14.78 -10.52
N LEU A 285 -14.42 -13.72 -11.29
CA LEU A 285 -13.16 -12.97 -11.25
C LEU A 285 -12.96 -12.14 -9.97
N THR A 286 -13.97 -12.12 -9.09
CA THR A 286 -13.83 -11.55 -7.75
C THR A 286 -12.86 -12.38 -6.88
N CYS A 287 -12.81 -13.70 -7.11
CA CYS A 287 -11.99 -14.63 -6.31
C CYS A 287 -10.94 -15.36 -7.16
N HIS A 288 -11.22 -15.60 -8.43
CA HIS A 288 -10.36 -16.32 -9.37
C HIS A 288 -9.69 -15.37 -10.36
N ASN A 289 -8.60 -15.82 -10.97
CA ASN A 289 -7.97 -15.14 -12.09
C ASN A 289 -8.32 -15.85 -13.41
N GLU A 290 -8.21 -15.11 -14.51
CA GLU A 290 -8.26 -15.71 -15.85
C GLU A 290 -6.98 -16.50 -16.10
N GLU A 291 -5.85 -15.84 -15.88
CA GLU A 291 -4.50 -16.36 -16.04
C GLU A 291 -3.96 -16.98 -14.76
N LYS A 292 -2.84 -17.70 -14.93
CA LYS A 292 -2.08 -18.23 -13.80
C LYS A 292 -1.66 -17.03 -12.92
N PRO A 293 -2.02 -17.02 -11.62
CA PRO A 293 -1.63 -15.92 -10.76
C PRO A 293 -0.12 -15.79 -10.63
N LYS A 294 0.35 -14.55 -10.59
CA LYS A 294 1.76 -14.22 -10.39
C LYS A 294 2.10 -14.18 -8.89
N PRO A 295 3.36 -14.37 -8.48
CA PRO A 295 3.76 -14.29 -7.07
C PRO A 295 3.37 -12.98 -6.36
N GLU A 296 3.27 -11.89 -7.11
CA GLU A 296 2.83 -10.57 -6.64
C GLU A 296 1.30 -10.43 -6.45
N ASP A 297 0.50 -11.35 -7.01
CA ASP A 297 -0.95 -11.36 -6.87
C ASP A 297 -1.35 -11.78 -5.45
N ARG A 298 -1.91 -10.84 -4.68
CA ARG A 298 -2.31 -11.10 -3.30
C ARG A 298 -3.59 -11.95 -3.23
N ALA A 299 -3.58 -12.96 -2.36
CA ALA A 299 -4.76 -13.71 -1.89
C ALA A 299 -5.69 -14.19 -3.03
N VAL A 300 -5.13 -14.92 -3.98
CA VAL A 300 -5.82 -15.50 -5.14
C VAL A 300 -6.01 -17.00 -4.97
N GLN A 301 -7.14 -17.52 -5.45
CA GLN A 301 -7.44 -18.95 -5.39
C GLN A 301 -6.56 -19.73 -6.39
N SER A 302 -6.25 -20.99 -6.07
CA SER A 302 -5.33 -21.85 -6.85
C SER A 302 -5.89 -22.35 -8.19
N ILE A 303 -7.16 -22.08 -8.47
CA ILE A 303 -7.86 -22.41 -9.72
C ILE A 303 -8.14 -21.12 -10.50
N TYR A 304 -7.79 -21.14 -11.79
CA TYR A 304 -7.91 -20.02 -12.73
C TYR A 304 -8.42 -20.55 -14.08
N CYS A 305 -9.07 -19.70 -14.88
CA CYS A 305 -9.79 -20.12 -16.09
C CYS A 305 -8.90 -20.91 -17.05
N PHE A 306 -7.73 -20.36 -17.35
CA PHE A 306 -6.79 -20.95 -18.30
C PHE A 306 -6.09 -22.21 -17.81
N LYS A 307 -6.28 -22.62 -16.54
CA LYS A 307 -5.83 -23.93 -16.09
C LYS A 307 -6.56 -25.08 -16.81
N CYS A 308 -7.80 -24.85 -17.23
CA CYS A 308 -8.65 -25.83 -17.91
C CYS A 308 -9.07 -25.37 -19.33
N HIS A 309 -9.29 -24.07 -19.53
CA HIS A 309 -9.75 -23.50 -20.82
C HIS A 309 -8.63 -23.21 -21.84
N GLN A 310 -7.49 -23.89 -21.71
CA GLN A 310 -6.41 -23.88 -22.71
C GLN A 310 -6.38 -25.15 -23.57
N GLN A 311 -7.10 -26.21 -23.18
CA GLN A 311 -7.10 -27.48 -23.92
C GLN A 311 -8.15 -27.50 -25.04
N GLU A 312 -7.80 -28.18 -26.14
CA GLU A 312 -8.72 -28.47 -27.22
C GLU A 312 -9.96 -29.19 -26.68
N LYS A 313 -11.13 -28.77 -27.14
CA LYS A 313 -12.38 -29.46 -26.86
C LYS A 313 -12.24 -30.92 -27.31
N HIS A 314 -12.93 -31.84 -26.62
CA HIS A 314 -13.05 -33.22 -27.13
C HIS A 314 -13.45 -33.20 -28.61
N PRO A 315 -12.82 -34.03 -29.46
CA PRO A 315 -13.20 -34.11 -30.86
C PRO A 315 -14.67 -34.57 -30.98
N ALA A 316 -15.34 -34.22 -32.07
CA ALA A 316 -16.76 -34.52 -32.26
C ALA A 316 -17.09 -36.02 -32.14
N ASP A 317 -16.13 -36.91 -32.45
CA ASP A 317 -16.23 -38.36 -32.38
C ASP A 317 -15.67 -38.97 -31.08
N TRP A 318 -15.49 -38.16 -30.03
CA TRP A 318 -14.86 -38.58 -28.77
C TRP A 318 -15.47 -39.84 -28.17
N ARG A 319 -16.80 -40.04 -28.25
CA ARG A 319 -17.45 -41.25 -27.71
C ARG A 319 -16.90 -42.55 -28.31
N ASN A 320 -16.47 -42.52 -29.57
CA ASN A 320 -15.90 -43.68 -30.25
C ASN A 320 -14.42 -43.89 -29.90
N LYS A 321 -13.67 -42.80 -29.68
CA LYS A 321 -12.25 -42.82 -29.31
C LYS A 321 -12.01 -43.03 -27.81
N HIS A 322 -12.99 -42.68 -26.98
CA HIS A 322 -12.90 -42.69 -25.53
C HIS A 322 -12.52 -44.06 -24.95
N PRO A 323 -13.15 -45.20 -25.33
CA PRO A 323 -12.77 -46.50 -24.77
C PRO A 323 -11.31 -46.89 -25.05
N ILE A 324 -10.83 -46.60 -26.26
CA ILE A 324 -9.44 -46.89 -26.67
C ILE A 324 -8.47 -45.98 -25.91
N PHE A 325 -8.80 -44.69 -25.77
CA PHE A 325 -7.98 -43.73 -25.02
C PHE A 325 -7.87 -44.11 -23.54
N VAL A 326 -8.99 -44.49 -22.90
CA VAL A 326 -8.99 -44.91 -21.49
C VAL A 326 -8.21 -46.21 -21.29
N LYS A 327 -8.28 -47.17 -22.22
CA LYS A 327 -7.47 -48.41 -22.13
C LYS A 327 -5.97 -48.15 -22.31
N THR A 328 -5.60 -47.28 -23.25
CA THR A 328 -4.20 -47.07 -23.65
C THR A 328 -3.44 -46.09 -22.75
N LYS A 329 -4.06 -44.96 -22.39
CA LYS A 329 -3.45 -43.92 -21.55
C LYS A 329 -3.91 -43.95 -20.10
N GLY A 330 -5.07 -44.55 -19.83
CA GLY A 330 -5.64 -44.54 -18.49
C GLY A 330 -6.16 -43.16 -18.06
N ILE A 331 -6.83 -43.14 -16.92
CA ILE A 331 -7.53 -41.96 -16.39
C ILE A 331 -6.53 -40.91 -15.88
N THR A 332 -5.39 -41.36 -15.34
CA THR A 332 -4.36 -40.51 -14.73
C THR A 332 -3.57 -39.73 -15.79
N GLU A 333 -3.05 -40.40 -16.83
CA GLU A 333 -2.33 -39.72 -17.92
C GLU A 333 -3.28 -38.88 -18.77
N GLY A 334 -4.52 -39.35 -18.93
CA GLY A 334 -5.60 -38.61 -19.57
C GLY A 334 -6.03 -37.33 -18.84
N LYS A 335 -5.57 -37.11 -17.59
CA LYS A 335 -5.88 -35.93 -16.77
C LYS A 335 -7.38 -35.61 -16.72
N CYS A 336 -8.23 -36.64 -16.79
CA CYS A 336 -9.67 -36.47 -16.98
C CYS A 336 -10.30 -35.64 -15.85
N PHE A 337 -9.80 -35.83 -14.63
CA PHE A 337 -10.28 -35.10 -13.44
C PHE A 337 -9.85 -33.64 -13.37
N ASN A 338 -9.02 -33.16 -14.31
CA ASN A 338 -8.74 -31.72 -14.43
C ASN A 338 -9.98 -30.94 -14.89
N CYS A 339 -10.90 -31.60 -15.62
CA CYS A 339 -12.11 -31.00 -16.16
C CYS A 339 -13.40 -31.74 -15.75
N HIS A 340 -13.31 -33.00 -15.34
CA HIS A 340 -14.45 -33.83 -14.94
C HIS A 340 -14.45 -34.14 -13.43
N ALA A 341 -15.63 -34.28 -12.84
CA ALA A 341 -15.79 -34.77 -11.48
C ALA A 341 -15.62 -36.30 -11.40
N SER A 342 -15.31 -36.84 -10.22
CA SER A 342 -15.14 -38.28 -10.00
C SER A 342 -16.36 -39.11 -10.40
N ASN A 343 -17.57 -38.58 -10.19
CA ASN A 343 -18.83 -39.24 -10.52
C ASN A 343 -19.26 -39.10 -12.00
N SER A 344 -18.50 -38.39 -12.83
CA SER A 344 -18.89 -38.09 -14.22
C SER A 344 -18.99 -39.32 -15.11
N CYS A 345 -18.20 -40.35 -14.81
CA CYS A 345 -18.21 -41.62 -15.53
C CYS A 345 -19.60 -42.27 -15.43
N ALA A 346 -20.17 -42.26 -14.22
CA ALA A 346 -21.48 -42.85 -13.97
C ALA A 346 -22.60 -42.16 -14.76
N THR A 347 -22.52 -40.84 -14.96
CA THR A 347 -23.54 -40.08 -15.71
C THR A 347 -23.76 -40.63 -17.12
N CYS A 348 -22.71 -41.07 -17.80
CA CYS A 348 -22.82 -41.64 -19.15
C CYS A 348 -22.96 -43.17 -19.13
N HIS A 349 -22.15 -43.86 -18.31
CA HIS A 349 -22.12 -45.32 -18.26
C HIS A 349 -23.40 -45.92 -17.66
N LYS A 350 -23.99 -45.25 -16.67
CA LYS A 350 -25.28 -45.67 -16.08
C LYS A 350 -26.45 -45.29 -16.99
N ALA A 351 -26.44 -44.09 -17.58
CA ALA A 351 -27.54 -43.61 -18.41
C ALA A 351 -27.69 -44.39 -19.74
N ASN A 352 -26.58 -44.89 -20.30
CA ASN A 352 -26.61 -45.61 -21.57
C ASN A 352 -26.29 -47.11 -21.42
N ASN A 353 -26.34 -47.65 -20.20
CA ASN A 353 -26.03 -49.05 -19.89
C ASN A 353 -24.71 -49.55 -20.54
N VAL A 354 -23.69 -48.67 -20.55
CA VAL A 354 -22.42 -48.91 -21.25
C VAL A 354 -21.57 -49.86 -20.43
N ARG A 355 -21.57 -51.14 -20.81
CA ARG A 355 -20.66 -52.15 -20.26
C ARG A 355 -19.24 -51.88 -20.74
N GLN A 356 -18.25 -52.21 -19.90
CA GLN A 356 -16.85 -52.20 -20.32
C GLN A 356 -16.69 -53.15 -21.52
N LEU A 357 -16.04 -52.69 -22.59
CA LEU A 357 -15.73 -53.54 -23.73
C LEU A 357 -14.75 -54.64 -23.29
N THR A 358 -14.93 -55.86 -23.80
CA THR A 358 -13.96 -56.95 -23.56
C THR A 358 -12.63 -56.63 -24.24
N PRO A 359 -11.51 -57.23 -23.81
CA PRO A 359 -10.22 -57.07 -24.48
C PRO A 359 -10.29 -57.29 -26.00
N GLU A 360 -11.03 -58.30 -26.48
CA GLU A 360 -11.22 -58.56 -27.92
C GLU A 360 -12.01 -57.45 -28.62
N GLN A 361 -13.09 -56.94 -28.01
CA GLN A 361 -13.90 -55.87 -28.59
C GLN A 361 -13.12 -54.57 -28.75
N ILE A 362 -12.13 -54.32 -27.89
CA ILE A 362 -11.28 -53.13 -27.97
C ILE A 362 -10.22 -53.30 -29.06
N GLU A 363 -9.65 -54.49 -29.19
CA GLU A 363 -8.67 -54.81 -30.24
C GLU A 363 -9.29 -54.74 -31.64
N GLN A 364 -10.51 -55.26 -31.80
CA GLN A 364 -11.26 -55.16 -33.05
C GLN A 364 -11.53 -53.70 -33.45
N LYS A 365 -11.93 -52.84 -32.51
CA LYS A 365 -12.15 -51.41 -32.77
C LYS A 365 -10.86 -50.62 -33.04
N ALA A 366 -9.75 -50.98 -32.39
CA ALA A 366 -8.44 -50.37 -32.67
C ALA A 366 -7.96 -50.73 -34.08
N ASN A 367 -8.18 -51.97 -34.50
CA ASN A 367 -7.86 -52.43 -35.85
C ASN A 367 -8.76 -51.77 -36.91
N GLU A 368 -10.05 -51.56 -36.63
CA GLU A 368 -10.97 -50.81 -37.51
C GLU A 368 -10.54 -49.34 -37.69
N GLN A 369 -10.10 -48.65 -36.63
CA GLN A 369 -9.61 -47.26 -36.73
C GLN A 369 -8.31 -47.15 -37.53
N THR A 370 -7.41 -48.12 -37.37
CA THR A 370 -6.15 -48.19 -38.13
C THR A 370 -6.44 -48.44 -39.61
N SER A 371 -7.43 -49.27 -39.92
CA SER A 371 -7.90 -49.58 -41.29
C SER A 371 -8.60 -48.40 -41.97
N GLN A 372 -9.30 -47.56 -41.21
CA GLN A 372 -9.94 -46.33 -41.73
C GLN A 372 -8.91 -45.20 -41.98
N GLN A 373 -7.82 -45.16 -41.22
CA GLN A 373 -6.70 -44.23 -41.47
C GLN A 373 -5.88 -44.61 -42.69
N THR A 374 -5.62 -45.90 -42.93
CA THR A 374 -4.92 -46.38 -44.13
C THR A 374 -5.75 -46.18 -45.40
N ASN A 375 -7.08 -46.38 -45.35
CA ASN A 375 -7.95 -46.13 -46.51
C ASN A 375 -8.12 -44.64 -46.88
N ARG A 376 -7.93 -43.71 -45.94
CA ARG A 376 -7.91 -42.26 -46.25
C ARG A 376 -6.59 -41.79 -46.87
N GLN A 377 -5.50 -42.55 -46.74
CA GLN A 377 -4.22 -42.24 -47.38
C GLN A 377 -4.11 -42.81 -48.81
N THR A 378 -4.96 -43.77 -49.18
CA THR A 378 -4.98 -44.40 -50.51
C THR A 378 -6.09 -43.85 -51.43
N SER A 379 -6.89 -42.90 -50.95
CA SER A 379 -7.94 -42.23 -51.74
C SER A 379 -7.82 -40.71 -51.65
N GLY A 380 -6.74 -40.18 -52.22
CA GLY A 380 -6.64 -38.80 -52.69
C GLY A 380 -6.23 -38.80 -54.17
N PRO A 381 -6.72 -37.84 -54.98
CA PRO A 381 -6.21 -37.65 -56.35
C PRO A 381 -4.73 -37.28 -56.37
#